data_AF-A0AAD8P2I0-F1
#
_entry.id   AF-A0AAD8P2I0-F1
#
_cell.length_a   1.000
_cell.length_b   1.000
_cell.length_c   1.000
_cell.angle_alpha   90.00
_cell.angle_beta   90.00
_cell.angle_gamma   90.00
#
_symmetry.space_group_name_H-M   'P 1'
#
loop_
_entity.id
_entity.type
_entity.pdbx_description
1 polymer ?
#
loop_
_entity_poly.entity_id
_entity_poly.type
_entity_poly.pdbx_seq_one_letter_code
_entity_poly.pdbx_strand_id
1 'polypeptide(L)'
;MAEKAMVVLSSLAEVEERKAAIVDEGGVQALVEVIEDGASVKEKEFAVVTLLQLCEGVNGARIRGLLVGEGVILLLVALSQTVTARAKHKAETLLWYVKEARQEGCSSSSK
;
A
#
# COMPACT_ATOMS: atom_id res chain seq x y z
N MET A 1 -13.62 7.33 14.55
CA MET A 1 -13.41 8.40 13.55
C MET A 1 -12.48 7.96 12.42
N ALA A 2 -11.47 7.11 12.69
CA ALA A 2 -10.54 6.58 11.70
C ALA A 2 -11.22 5.97 10.46
N GLU A 3 -12.28 5.17 10.64
CA GLU A 3 -13.01 4.54 9.53
C GLU A 3 -13.59 5.56 8.52
N LYS A 4 -14.06 6.73 8.98
CA LYS A 4 -14.58 7.79 8.08
C LYS A 4 -13.45 8.51 7.34
N ALA A 5 -12.33 8.75 8.01
CA ALA A 5 -11.15 9.37 7.39
C ALA A 5 -10.56 8.46 6.31
N MET A 6 -10.52 7.15 6.59
CA MET A 6 -10.10 6.11 5.65
C MET A 6 -10.95 6.10 4.38
N VAL A 7 -12.28 6.18 4.49
CA VAL A 7 -13.17 6.26 3.31
C VAL A 7 -12.87 7.48 2.45
N VAL A 8 -12.63 8.64 3.06
CA VAL A 8 -12.23 9.85 2.33
C VAL A 8 -10.87 9.65 1.66
N LEU A 9 -9.90 9.08 2.39
CA LEU A 9 -8.56 8.80 1.87
C LEU A 9 -8.60 7.88 0.64
N SER A 10 -9.39 6.81 0.67
CA SER A 10 -9.57 5.92 -0.48
C SER A 10 -10.23 6.62 -1.66
N SER A 11 -11.24 7.46 -1.43
CA SER A 11 -11.86 8.22 -2.53
C SER A 11 -10.89 9.24 -3.15
N LEU A 12 -10.01 9.85 -2.34
CA LEU A 12 -8.95 10.71 -2.85
C LEU A 12 -7.90 9.89 -3.63
N ALA A 13 -7.57 8.68 -3.16
CA ALA A 13 -6.66 7.76 -3.81
C ALA A 13 -7.22 7.15 -5.11
N GLU A 14 -8.48 7.38 -5.49
CA GLU A 14 -9.00 7.00 -6.81
C GLU A 14 -8.68 8.03 -7.90
N VAL A 15 -8.23 9.22 -7.52
CA VAL A 15 -7.94 10.34 -8.44
C VAL A 15 -6.43 10.52 -8.54
N GLU A 16 -5.84 10.25 -9.71
CA GLU A 16 -4.39 10.30 -9.94
C GLU A 16 -3.74 11.61 -9.49
N GLU A 17 -4.39 12.75 -9.76
CA GLU A 17 -3.89 14.08 -9.39
C GLU A 17 -3.79 14.27 -7.88
N ARG A 18 -4.60 13.53 -7.11
CA ARG A 18 -4.63 13.61 -5.65
C ARG A 18 -3.72 12.58 -4.98
N LYS A 19 -3.39 11.48 -5.66
CA LYS A 19 -2.46 10.46 -5.15
C LYS A 19 -1.11 11.07 -4.77
N ALA A 20 -0.57 11.97 -5.59
CA ALA A 20 0.71 12.61 -5.31
C ALA A 20 0.68 13.41 -4.00
N ALA A 21 -0.38 14.19 -3.78
CA ALA A 21 -0.56 14.97 -2.54
C ALA A 21 -0.65 14.06 -1.30
N ILE A 22 -1.39 12.93 -1.39
CA ILE A 22 -1.47 11.96 -0.29
C ILE A 22 -0.09 11.41 0.06
N VAL A 23 0.73 11.10 -0.95
CA VAL A 23 2.07 10.55 -0.75
C VAL A 23 3.02 11.60 -0.16
N ASP A 24 2.96 12.83 -0.67
CA ASP A 24 3.82 13.92 -0.21
C ASP A 24 3.47 14.40 1.20
N GLU A 25 2.22 14.25 1.63
CA GLU A 25 1.79 14.46 3.02
C GLU A 25 2.13 13.28 3.96
N GLY A 26 2.81 12.24 3.47
CA GLY A 26 3.20 11.08 4.29
C GLY A 26 2.08 10.05 4.49
N GLY A 27 1.04 10.07 3.66
CA GLY A 27 -0.08 9.14 3.76
C GLY A 27 0.31 7.67 3.58
N VAL A 28 1.40 7.38 2.86
CA VAL A 28 1.93 6.01 2.73
C VAL A 28 2.39 5.49 4.09
N GLN A 29 3.21 6.26 4.80
CA GLN A 29 3.73 5.88 6.12
C GLN A 29 2.61 5.68 7.13
N ALA A 30 1.63 6.60 7.15
CA ALA A 30 0.47 6.49 8.02
C ALA A 30 -0.35 5.21 7.75
N LEU A 31 -0.47 4.80 6.48
CA LEU A 31 -1.16 3.55 6.13
C LEU A 31 -0.37 2.31 6.56
N VAL A 32 0.96 2.34 6.48
CA VAL A 32 1.82 1.25 6.98
C VAL A 32 1.69 1.09 8.50
N GLU A 33 1.70 2.20 9.24
CA GLU A 33 1.49 2.20 10.69
C GLU A 33 0.13 1.61 11.06
N VAL A 34 -0.93 1.91 10.30
CA VAL A 34 -2.26 1.31 10.53
C VAL A 34 -2.25 -0.20 10.28
N ILE A 35 -1.49 -0.71 9.31
CA ILE A 35 -1.36 -2.15 9.07
C ILE A 35 -0.66 -2.83 10.27
N GLU A 36 0.32 -2.16 10.88
CA GLU A 36 1.07 -2.64 12.03
C GLU A 36 0.27 -2.58 13.33
N ASP A 37 -0.20 -1.40 13.73
CA ASP A 37 -0.82 -1.14 15.04
C ASP A 37 -2.34 -0.91 14.98
N GLY A 38 -2.96 -1.06 13.81
CA GLY A 38 -4.41 -0.84 13.67
C GLY A 38 -5.24 -1.70 14.63
N ALA A 39 -6.19 -1.06 15.32
CA ALA A 39 -6.99 -1.67 16.39
C ALA A 39 -7.95 -2.76 15.88
N SER A 40 -8.32 -2.69 14.60
CA SER A 40 -9.30 -3.57 13.97
C SER A 40 -8.77 -4.22 12.69
N VAL A 41 -9.12 -5.50 12.49
CA VAL A 41 -8.87 -6.22 11.23
C VAL A 41 -9.44 -5.47 10.02
N LYS A 42 -10.57 -4.78 10.18
CA LYS A 42 -11.17 -3.98 9.10
C LYS A 42 -10.33 -2.75 8.76
N GLU A 43 -9.75 -2.09 9.76
CA GLU A 43 -8.87 -0.93 9.52
C GLU A 43 -7.60 -1.36 8.77
N LYS A 44 -7.02 -2.48 9.18
CA LYS A 44 -5.87 -3.09 8.48
C LYS A 44 -6.20 -3.48 7.04
N GLU A 45 -7.33 -4.15 6.82
CA GLU A 45 -7.80 -4.50 5.47
C GLU A 45 -7.99 -3.25 4.61
N PHE A 46 -8.61 -2.21 5.18
CA PHE A 46 -8.85 -0.96 4.49
C PHE A 46 -7.54 -0.27 4.11
N ALA A 47 -6.58 -0.20 5.03
CA ALA A 47 -5.28 0.40 4.75
C ALA A 47 -4.54 -0.32 3.59
N VAL A 48 -4.61 -1.65 3.54
CA VAL A 48 -4.08 -2.43 2.41
C VAL A 48 -4.80 -2.09 1.11
N VAL A 49 -6.13 -1.90 1.14
CA VAL A 49 -6.89 -1.49 -0.06
C VAL A 49 -6.42 -0.13 -0.55
N THR A 50 -6.30 0.86 0.34
CA THR A 50 -5.90 2.21 -0.05
C THR A 50 -4.47 2.23 -0.57
N LEU A 51 -3.54 1.49 0.05
CA LEU A 51 -2.17 1.35 -0.48
C LEU A 51 -2.14 0.71 -1.88
N LEU A 52 -3.00 -0.29 -2.13
CA LEU A 52 -3.12 -0.90 -3.46
C LEU A 52 -3.59 0.12 -4.50
N GLN A 53 -4.63 0.90 -4.18
CA GLN A 53 -5.12 1.97 -5.04
C GLN A 53 -4.03 3.02 -5.33
N LEU A 54 -3.25 3.39 -4.32
CA LEU A 54 -2.10 4.29 -4.47
C LEU A 54 -1.01 3.68 -5.36
N CYS A 55 -0.76 2.37 -5.28
CA CYS A 55 0.24 1.67 -6.11
C CYS A 55 -0.19 1.51 -7.59
N GLU A 56 -1.47 1.68 -7.89
CA GLU A 56 -2.00 1.72 -9.25
C GLU A 56 -1.79 3.12 -9.87
N GLY A 57 -1.59 3.19 -11.18
CA GLY A 57 -1.45 4.47 -11.89
C GLY A 57 -0.01 4.96 -12.04
N VAL A 58 0.15 6.23 -12.42
CA VAL A 58 1.44 6.81 -12.88
C VAL A 58 2.44 6.95 -11.72
N ASN A 59 1.94 7.24 -10.52
CA ASN A 59 2.77 7.37 -9.31
C ASN A 59 3.08 6.03 -8.64
N GLY A 60 2.54 4.93 -9.16
CA GLY A 60 2.65 3.60 -8.57
C GLY A 60 4.09 3.16 -8.32
N ALA A 61 5.00 3.37 -9.29
CA ALA A 61 6.40 2.98 -9.15
C ALA A 61 7.11 3.69 -7.97
N ARG A 62 6.86 4.99 -7.79
CA ARG A 62 7.41 5.77 -6.67
C ARG A 62 6.89 5.25 -5.33
N ILE A 63 5.59 4.98 -5.25
CA ILE A 63 4.92 4.51 -4.03
C ILE A 63 5.41 3.11 -3.65
N ARG A 64 5.55 2.21 -4.63
CA ARG A 64 6.13 0.89 -4.41
C ARG A 64 7.55 0.97 -3.87
N GLY A 65 8.38 1.90 -4.38
CA GLY A 65 9.72 2.17 -3.85
C GLY A 65 9.72 2.57 -2.38
N LEU A 66 8.80 3.46 -1.97
CA LEU A 66 8.61 3.86 -0.57
C LEU A 66 8.22 2.66 0.31
N LEU A 67 7.27 1.84 -0.15
CA LEU A 67 6.83 0.64 0.56
C LEU A 67 7.96 -0.40 0.75
N VAL A 68 8.85 -0.56 -0.24
CA VAL A 68 10.04 -1.39 -0.08
C VAL A 68 10.95 -0.84 1.02
N GLY A 69 11.16 0.48 1.04
CA GLY A 69 11.99 1.17 2.03
C GLY A 69 11.45 1.05 3.46
N GLU A 70 10.13 1.08 3.63
CA GLU A 70 9.47 0.92 4.94
C GLU A 70 9.38 -0.53 5.42
N GLY A 71 9.85 -1.51 4.64
CA GLY A 71 9.82 -2.91 5.06
C GLY A 71 8.42 -3.54 5.05
N VAL A 72 7.47 -2.95 4.30
CA VAL A 72 6.08 -3.41 4.22
C VAL A 72 5.94 -4.87 3.80
N ILE A 73 6.94 -5.43 3.11
CA ILE A 73 6.95 -6.83 2.66
C ILE A 73 6.78 -7.79 3.85
N LEU A 74 7.54 -7.61 4.93
CA LEU A 74 7.42 -8.47 6.10
C LEU A 74 6.08 -8.28 6.80
N LEU A 75 5.62 -7.03 6.87
CA LEU A 75 4.35 -6.67 7.46
C LEU A 75 3.16 -7.31 6.72
N LEU A 76 3.14 -7.25 5.39
CA LEU A 76 2.09 -7.88 4.58
C LEU A 76 2.12 -9.41 4.65
N VAL A 77 3.31 -10.02 4.75
CA VAL A 77 3.43 -11.47 4.96
C VAL A 77 2.85 -11.86 6.31
N ALA A 78 3.18 -11.14 7.39
CA ALA A 78 2.61 -11.37 8.71
C ALA A 78 1.10 -11.12 8.72
N LEU A 79 0.63 -10.07 8.04
CA LEU A 79 -0.79 -9.78 7.88
C LEU A 79 -1.50 -10.94 7.18
N SER A 80 -0.96 -11.46 6.07
CA SER A 80 -1.56 -12.58 5.31
C SER A 80 -1.81 -13.85 6.13
N GLN A 81 -1.11 -14.01 7.25
CA GLN A 81 -1.26 -15.13 8.20
C GLN A 81 -2.28 -14.85 9.32
N THR A 82 -2.63 -13.59 9.57
CA THR A 82 -3.43 -13.15 10.72
C THR A 82 -4.83 -12.65 10.36
N VAL A 83 -5.07 -12.20 9.12
CA VAL A 83 -6.38 -11.65 8.70
C VAL A 83 -7.23 -12.60 7.85
N THR A 84 -8.47 -12.18 7.60
CA THR A 84 -9.49 -12.90 6.82
C THR A 84 -9.03 -13.20 5.39
N ALA A 85 -9.65 -14.20 4.75
CA ALA A 85 -9.34 -14.62 3.37
C ALA A 85 -9.37 -13.47 2.34
N ARG A 86 -10.25 -12.47 2.55
CA ARG A 86 -10.36 -11.29 1.67
C ARG A 86 -9.16 -10.36 1.79
N ALA A 87 -8.74 -10.07 3.01
CA ALA A 87 -7.58 -9.23 3.27
C ALA A 87 -6.28 -9.92 2.85
N LYS A 88 -6.19 -11.25 3.00
CA LYS A 88 -5.08 -12.06 2.48
C LYS A 88 -4.89 -11.87 0.97
N HIS A 89 -5.95 -12.00 0.18
CA HIS A 89 -5.85 -11.85 -1.27
C HIS A 89 -5.33 -10.47 -1.68
N LYS A 90 -5.82 -9.40 -1.02
CA LYS A 90 -5.36 -8.04 -1.28
C LYS A 90 -3.90 -7.80 -0.86
N ALA A 91 -3.49 -8.37 0.28
CA ALA A 91 -2.11 -8.31 0.74
C ALA A 91 -1.17 -9.04 -0.23
N GLU A 92 -1.57 -10.19 -0.77
CA GLU A 92 -0.83 -10.93 -1.79
C GLU A 92 -0.68 -10.13 -3.09
N THR A 93 -1.75 -9.44 -3.54
CA THR A 93 -1.67 -8.54 -4.71
C THR A 93 -0.71 -7.38 -4.46
N LEU A 94 -0.78 -6.74 -3.29
CA LEU A 94 0.14 -5.64 -2.94
C LEU A 94 1.60 -6.13 -2.85
N LEU A 95 1.82 -7.32 -2.29
CA LEU A 95 3.13 -7.98 -2.26
C LEU A 95 3.68 -8.25 -3.66
N TRP A 96 2.83 -8.67 -4.58
CA TRP A 96 3.21 -8.84 -5.99
C TRP A 96 3.69 -7.52 -6.59
N TYR A 97 2.93 -6.43 -6.39
CA TYR A 97 3.27 -5.11 -6.93
C TYR A 97 4.63 -4.66 -6.40
N VAL A 98 4.80 -4.69 -5.08
CA VAL A 98 6.04 -4.28 -4.41
C VAL A 98 7.24 -5.15 -4.85
N LYS A 99 7.03 -6.43 -5.17
CA LYS A 99 8.07 -7.31 -5.72
C LYS A 99 8.43 -6.96 -7.16
N GLU A 100 7.48 -6.61 -8.02
CA GLU A 100 7.78 -6.16 -9.37
C GLU A 100 8.59 -4.87 -9.40
N ALA A 101 8.34 -3.93 -8.49
CA ALA A 101 9.17 -2.72 -8.37
C ALA A 101 10.66 -3.03 -8.15
N ARG A 102 10.99 -4.17 -7.50
CA ARG A 102 12.38 -4.64 -7.35
C ARG A 102 12.95 -5.20 -8.65
N GLN A 103 12.11 -5.71 -9.54
CA GLN A 103 12.50 -6.25 -10.85
C GLN A 103 12.63 -5.15 -11.91
N GLU A 104 11.80 -4.10 -11.84
CA GLU A 104 11.89 -2.92 -12.71
C GLU A 104 13.24 -2.19 -12.57
N GLY A 105 13.88 -2.27 -11.40
CA GLY A 105 15.25 -1.80 -11.19
C GLY A 105 16.34 -2.64 -11.87
N CYS A 106 16.03 -3.86 -12.34
CA CYS A 106 16.99 -4.78 -12.95
C CYS A 106 16.99 -4.77 -14.49
N SER A 107 16.09 -4.02 -15.15
CA SER A 107 16.03 -3.91 -16.61
C SER A 107 16.87 -2.76 -17.20
N SER A 108 17.73 -2.11 -16.41
CA SER A 108 18.71 -1.13 -16.91
C SER A 108 20.15 -1.66 -16.86
N SER A 109 20.38 -2.86 -17.37
CA SER A 109 21.73 -3.25 -17.80
C SER A 109 21.66 -4.29 -18.93
N SER A 110 21.49 -3.82 -20.17
CA SER A 110 22.26 -4.29 -21.32
C SER A 110 21.89 -3.56 -22.62
N LYS A 111 22.88 -2.81 -23.13
CA LYS A 111 23.09 -2.26 -24.48
C LYS A 111 22.21 -1.11 -24.98
#